data_AF-A0A1K1S125-F1
#
_entry.id   AF-A0A1K1S125-F1
#
_cell.length_a   1.000
_cell.length_b   1.000
_cell.length_c   1.000
_cell.angle_alpha   90.00
_cell.angle_beta   90.00
_cell.angle_gamma   90.00
#
_symmetry.space_group_name_H-M   'P 1'
#
loop_
_entity.id
_entity.type
_entity.pdbx_description
1 polymer ?
#
loop_
_entity_poly.entity_id
_entity_poly.type
_entity_poly.pdbx_seq_one_letter_code
_entity_poly.pdbx_strand_id
1 'polypeptide(L)'
;MNASIVIDDEIAHLSGLMFTAPDQFFEQTKKFAAQLTSNDLPLLRSRFHAGLPIPENVDKASLGLSGWLSACQYTIFELIYHIGIAAVPMLKEVAYGEYDWTQASALEILTRFYMDGKLPVEIIDEIDSNLAKMRYESHLYYAQALIALRRKDRRYETQVIQRIKNEDLHEAIKEIMDVK
;
A
#
# COMPACT_ATOMS: atom_id res chain seq x y z
N MET A 1 12.43 -0.44 -26.64
CA MET A 1 11.71 -1.28 -25.66
C MET A 1 10.45 -0.52 -25.26
N ASN A 2 9.28 -1.16 -25.21
CA ASN A 2 8.04 -0.48 -24.82
C ASN A 2 8.14 -0.12 -23.33
N ALA A 3 7.88 1.14 -22.95
CA ALA A 3 7.96 1.61 -21.57
C ALA A 3 7.09 0.77 -20.60
N SER A 4 5.97 0.24 -21.10
CA SER A 4 5.12 -0.69 -20.35
C SER A 4 5.81 -2.01 -20.00
N ILE A 5 6.64 -2.56 -20.91
CA ILE A 5 7.33 -3.83 -20.68
C ILE A 5 8.41 -3.64 -19.60
N VAL A 6 9.13 -2.52 -19.66
CA VAL A 6 10.17 -2.20 -18.66
C VAL A 6 9.59 -2.06 -17.26
N ILE A 7 8.44 -1.39 -17.12
CA ILE A 7 7.77 -1.24 -15.82
C ILE A 7 7.24 -2.59 -15.30
N ASP A 8 6.69 -3.42 -16.17
CA ASP A 8 6.17 -4.74 -15.79
C ASP A 8 7.30 -5.67 -15.29
N ASP A 9 8.43 -5.71 -16.00
CA ASP A 9 9.61 -6.48 -15.61
C ASP A 9 10.20 -5.97 -14.28
N GLU A 10 10.23 -4.65 -14.08
CA GLU A 10 10.78 -4.08 -12.86
C GLU A 10 9.87 -4.29 -11.65
N ILE A 11 8.54 -4.18 -11.80
CA ILE A 11 7.61 -4.52 -10.70
C ILE A 11 7.79 -5.99 -10.30
N ALA A 12 7.91 -6.90 -11.27
CA ALA A 12 8.16 -8.31 -10.99
C ALA A 12 9.50 -8.52 -10.27
N HIS A 13 10.57 -7.87 -10.73
CA HIS A 13 11.88 -7.93 -10.08
C HIS A 13 11.83 -7.44 -8.64
N LEU A 14 11.31 -6.22 -8.41
CA LEU A 14 11.21 -5.60 -7.09
C LEU A 14 10.33 -6.42 -6.14
N SER A 15 9.20 -6.94 -6.62
CA SER A 15 8.33 -7.83 -5.83
C SER A 15 9.06 -9.10 -5.41
N GLY A 16 9.91 -9.66 -6.29
CA GLY A 16 10.76 -10.81 -5.99
C GLY A 16 11.77 -10.55 -4.87
N LEU A 17 12.25 -9.30 -4.71
CA LEU A 17 13.16 -8.94 -3.62
C LEU A 17 12.52 -9.13 -2.24
N MET A 18 11.21 -8.96 -2.10
CA MET A 18 10.50 -9.19 -0.82
C MET A 18 10.67 -10.62 -0.29
N PHE A 19 10.95 -11.58 -1.17
CA PHE A 19 11.10 -13.00 -0.83
C PHE A 19 12.56 -13.45 -0.82
N THR A 20 13.42 -12.79 -1.60
CA THR A 20 14.78 -13.26 -1.88
C THR A 20 15.86 -12.38 -1.25
N ALA A 21 15.60 -11.08 -1.11
CA ALA A 21 16.50 -10.11 -0.49
C ALA A 21 15.70 -8.94 0.14
N PRO A 22 14.92 -9.18 1.22
CA PRO A 22 14.00 -8.17 1.78
C PRO A 22 14.70 -6.86 2.17
N ASP A 23 15.95 -6.94 2.60
CA ASP A 23 16.78 -5.80 3.01
C ASP A 23 17.07 -4.84 1.84
N GLN A 24 16.98 -5.30 0.59
CA GLN A 24 17.22 -4.50 -0.60
C GLN A 24 15.95 -3.86 -1.17
N PHE A 25 14.77 -4.36 -0.77
CA PHE A 25 13.49 -3.99 -1.37
C PHE A 25 13.27 -2.48 -1.36
N PHE A 26 13.34 -1.83 -0.19
CA PHE A 26 13.01 -0.41 -0.07
C PHE A 26 13.98 0.50 -0.86
N GLU A 27 15.28 0.21 -0.80
CA GLU A 27 16.28 1.01 -1.52
C GLU A 27 16.17 0.86 -3.04
N GLN A 28 15.93 -0.35 -3.54
CA GLN A 28 15.76 -0.59 -4.98
C GLN A 28 14.46 0.01 -5.51
N THR A 29 13.35 -0.15 -4.77
CA THR A 29 12.07 0.46 -5.14
C THR A 29 12.16 1.99 -5.19
N LYS A 30 12.81 2.61 -4.20
CA LYS A 30 13.07 4.06 -4.21
C LYS A 30 13.91 4.49 -5.40
N LYS A 31 14.98 3.74 -5.72
CA LYS A 31 15.88 4.04 -6.85
C LYS A 31 15.14 3.96 -8.19
N PHE A 32 14.28 2.97 -8.37
CA PHE A 32 13.48 2.87 -9.58
C PHE A 32 12.40 3.96 -9.65
N ALA A 33 11.71 4.23 -8.55
CA ALA A 33 10.70 5.28 -8.48
C ALA A 33 11.24 6.68 -8.84
N ALA A 34 12.52 6.95 -8.59
CA ALA A 34 13.17 8.20 -9.00
C ALA A 34 13.24 8.40 -10.53
N GLN A 35 12.99 7.35 -11.32
CA GLN A 35 12.90 7.40 -12.78
C GLN A 35 11.46 7.56 -13.27
N LEU A 36 10.48 7.42 -12.38
CA LEU A 36 9.06 7.53 -12.68
C LEU A 36 8.56 8.96 -12.43
N THR A 37 7.48 9.31 -13.10
CA THR A 37 6.80 10.60 -12.98
C THR A 37 5.33 10.39 -12.70
N SER A 38 4.61 11.47 -12.42
CA SER A 38 3.14 11.42 -12.27
C SER A 38 2.43 10.91 -13.54
N ASN A 39 3.06 10.97 -14.71
CA ASN A 39 2.50 10.46 -15.96
C ASN A 39 2.45 8.92 -16.01
N ASP A 40 3.21 8.25 -15.14
CA ASP A 40 3.27 6.78 -15.06
C ASP A 40 2.18 6.20 -14.14
N LEU A 41 1.50 7.06 -13.34
CA LEU A 41 0.45 6.65 -12.40
C LEU A 41 -0.71 5.86 -13.05
N PRO A 42 -1.23 6.22 -14.25
CA PRO A 42 -2.27 5.43 -14.90
C PRO A 42 -1.79 4.02 -15.26
N LEU A 43 -0.54 3.88 -15.69
CA LEU A 43 0.05 2.59 -16.01
C LEU A 43 0.21 1.76 -14.74
N LEU A 44 0.78 2.32 -13.67
CA LEU A 44 0.91 1.66 -12.37
C LEU A 44 -0.45 1.18 -11.83
N ARG A 45 -1.47 2.04 -11.87
CA ARG A 45 -2.84 1.68 -11.46
C ARG A 45 -3.40 0.52 -12.28
N SER A 46 -3.15 0.50 -13.59
CA SER A 46 -3.61 -0.60 -14.45
C SER A 46 -2.98 -1.96 -14.10
N ARG A 47 -1.93 -1.98 -13.27
CA ARG A 47 -1.21 -3.19 -12.84
C ARG A 47 -1.61 -3.74 -11.49
N PHE A 48 -2.52 -3.10 -10.76
CA PHE A 48 -3.02 -3.63 -9.49
C PHE A 48 -3.61 -5.04 -9.58
N HIS A 49 -4.15 -5.41 -10.74
CA HIS A 49 -4.76 -6.72 -10.98
C HIS A 49 -4.06 -7.52 -12.09
N ALA A 50 -2.87 -7.09 -12.50
CA ALA A 50 -2.13 -7.73 -13.58
C ALA A 50 -1.41 -8.99 -13.08
N GLY A 51 -1.49 -10.06 -13.87
CA GLY A 51 -0.71 -11.28 -13.66
C GLY A 51 0.73 -11.11 -14.12
N LEU A 52 1.53 -10.38 -13.35
CA LEU A 52 2.96 -10.18 -13.64
C LEU A 52 3.76 -11.48 -13.49
N PRO A 53 4.82 -11.69 -14.29
CA PRO A 53 5.60 -12.91 -14.24
C PRO A 53 6.28 -13.08 -12.88
N ILE A 54 6.29 -14.31 -12.36
CA ILE A 54 7.05 -14.65 -11.15
C ILE A 54 8.51 -14.94 -11.56
N PRO A 55 9.50 -14.20 -11.04
CA PRO A 55 10.91 -14.48 -11.30
C PRO A 55 11.32 -15.91 -10.92
N GLU A 56 12.26 -16.51 -11.66
CA GLU A 56 12.67 -17.91 -11.46
C GLU A 56 13.28 -18.18 -10.08
N ASN A 57 13.85 -17.17 -9.44
CA ASN A 57 14.47 -17.26 -8.12
C ASN A 57 13.47 -17.17 -6.95
N VAL A 58 12.17 -16.99 -7.22
CA VAL A 58 11.11 -16.98 -6.21
C VAL A 58 10.48 -18.37 -6.12
N ASP A 59 10.46 -18.96 -4.92
CA ASP A 59 9.77 -20.21 -4.68
C ASP A 59 8.25 -20.04 -4.79
N LYS A 60 7.67 -20.56 -5.88
CA LYS A 60 6.23 -20.48 -6.14
C LYS A 60 5.40 -21.22 -5.09
N ALA A 61 5.95 -22.27 -4.48
CA ALA A 61 5.22 -23.07 -3.50
C ALA A 61 4.98 -22.30 -2.19
N SER A 62 5.84 -21.33 -1.87
CA SER A 62 5.73 -20.53 -0.64
C SER A 62 4.81 -19.32 -0.74
N LEU A 63 4.33 -18.95 -1.95
CA LEU A 63 3.57 -17.72 -2.18
C LEU A 63 2.09 -17.82 -1.79
N GLY A 64 1.53 -19.03 -1.67
CA GLY A 64 0.08 -19.22 -1.55
C GLY A 64 -0.69 -18.75 -2.79
N LEU A 65 -2.03 -18.74 -2.70
CA LEU A 65 -2.91 -18.46 -3.85
C LEU A 65 -2.83 -17.01 -4.36
N SER A 66 -2.67 -16.04 -3.46
CA SER A 66 -2.70 -14.60 -3.79
C SER A 66 -1.41 -13.86 -3.44
N GLY A 67 -0.41 -14.51 -2.81
CA GLY A 67 0.74 -13.80 -2.25
C GLY A 67 1.61 -13.11 -3.30
N TRP A 68 1.69 -13.64 -4.52
CA TRP A 68 2.38 -12.95 -5.61
C TRP A 68 1.69 -11.65 -6.03
N LEU A 69 0.37 -11.69 -6.20
CA LEU A 69 -0.41 -10.51 -6.56
C LEU A 69 -0.31 -9.45 -5.46
N SER A 70 -0.43 -9.85 -4.18
CA SER A 70 -0.28 -8.94 -3.05
C SER A 70 1.12 -8.31 -2.98
N ALA A 71 2.18 -9.06 -3.29
CA ALA A 71 3.54 -8.51 -3.37
C ALA A 71 3.69 -7.50 -4.52
N CYS A 72 3.09 -7.78 -5.67
CA CYS A 72 3.05 -6.84 -6.80
C CYS A 72 2.29 -5.56 -6.44
N GLN A 73 1.11 -5.68 -5.83
CA GLN A 73 0.32 -4.54 -5.37
C GLN A 73 1.10 -3.70 -4.36
N TYR A 74 1.71 -4.33 -3.35
CA TYR A 74 2.52 -3.64 -2.35
C TYR A 74 3.69 -2.89 -3.00
N THR A 75 4.40 -3.54 -3.92
CA THR A 75 5.49 -2.92 -4.69
C THR A 75 5.01 -1.71 -5.49
N ILE A 76 3.87 -1.81 -6.17
CA ILE A 76 3.28 -0.70 -6.92
C ILE A 76 2.93 0.46 -5.98
N PHE A 77 2.33 0.21 -4.81
CA PHE A 77 2.03 1.25 -3.83
C PHE A 77 3.29 1.92 -3.25
N GLU A 78 4.38 1.17 -3.07
CA GLU A 78 5.66 1.74 -2.65
C GLU A 78 6.30 2.62 -3.74
N LEU A 79 6.19 2.23 -5.03
CA LEU A 79 6.56 3.10 -6.14
C LEU A 79 5.71 4.39 -6.16
N ILE A 80 4.39 4.25 -5.98
CA ILE A 80 3.45 5.39 -5.92
C ILE A 80 3.81 6.33 -4.76
N TYR A 81 4.15 5.80 -3.58
CA TYR A 81 4.60 6.60 -2.44
C TYR A 81 5.83 7.44 -2.78
N HIS A 82 6.79 6.88 -3.53
CA HIS A 82 7.99 7.59 -3.94
C HIS A 82 7.78 8.59 -5.09
N ILE A 83 6.77 8.40 -5.95
CA ILE A 83 6.31 9.44 -6.90
C ILE A 83 5.78 10.67 -6.13
N GLY A 84 5.21 10.46 -4.94
CA GLY A 84 4.87 11.51 -4.00
C GLY A 84 3.46 12.09 -4.16
N ILE A 85 3.25 13.31 -3.68
CA ILE A 85 1.91 13.91 -3.49
C ILE A 85 1.08 14.05 -4.78
N ALA A 86 1.72 14.03 -5.95
CA ALA A 86 1.02 14.02 -7.23
C ALA A 86 0.10 12.79 -7.39
N ALA A 87 0.35 11.70 -6.64
CA ALA A 87 -0.48 10.50 -6.64
C ALA A 87 -1.77 10.61 -5.82
N VAL A 88 -1.92 11.65 -4.97
CA VAL A 88 -3.03 11.76 -4.01
C VAL A 88 -4.42 11.68 -4.65
N PRO A 89 -4.70 12.34 -5.80
CA PRO A 89 -6.01 12.20 -6.45
C PRO A 89 -6.33 10.74 -6.81
N MET A 90 -5.38 10.02 -7.41
CA MET A 90 -5.55 8.61 -7.77
C MET A 90 -5.67 7.73 -6.52
N LEU A 91 -4.88 7.98 -5.47
CA LEU A 91 -4.98 7.26 -4.20
C LEU A 91 -6.35 7.42 -3.56
N LYS A 92 -6.95 8.62 -3.60
CA LYS A 92 -8.32 8.84 -3.10
C LYS A 92 -9.37 8.11 -3.92
N GLU A 93 -9.23 8.10 -5.25
CA GLU A 93 -10.12 7.33 -6.13
C GLU A 93 -10.05 5.82 -5.83
N VAL A 94 -8.86 5.31 -5.51
CA VAL A 94 -8.69 3.90 -5.13
C VAL A 94 -9.24 3.65 -3.72
N ALA A 95 -8.88 4.49 -2.75
CA ALA A 95 -9.28 4.33 -1.35
C ALA A 95 -10.81 4.42 -1.15
N TYR A 96 -11.47 5.35 -1.83
CA TYR A 96 -12.89 5.67 -1.62
C TYR A 96 -13.81 5.24 -2.76
N GLY A 97 -13.25 4.58 -3.79
CA GLY A 97 -13.98 4.05 -4.92
C GLY A 97 -14.76 2.78 -4.59
N GLU A 98 -15.09 2.00 -5.62
CA GLU A 98 -15.69 0.69 -5.44
C GLU A 98 -14.79 -0.23 -4.62
N TYR A 99 -15.42 -1.18 -3.92
CA TYR A 99 -14.70 -2.13 -3.07
C TYR A 99 -13.67 -2.92 -3.88
N ASP A 100 -12.41 -2.82 -3.44
CA ASP A 100 -11.24 -3.46 -4.04
C ASP A 100 -10.24 -3.77 -2.90
N TRP A 101 -9.52 -4.89 -3.01
CA TRP A 101 -8.47 -5.27 -2.04
C TRP A 101 -7.36 -4.23 -1.91
N THR A 102 -7.22 -3.33 -2.88
CA THR A 102 -6.24 -2.24 -2.88
C THR A 102 -6.64 -1.03 -2.04
N GLN A 103 -7.89 -0.93 -1.57
CA GLN A 103 -8.37 0.21 -0.76
C GLN A 103 -7.50 0.46 0.46
N ALA A 104 -7.20 -0.59 1.23
CA ALA A 104 -6.38 -0.49 2.45
C ALA A 104 -4.95 -0.02 2.17
N SER A 105 -4.35 -0.46 1.04
CA SER A 105 -3.02 0.00 0.64
C SER A 105 -3.02 1.47 0.26
N ALA A 106 -4.07 1.96 -0.42
CA ALA A 106 -4.20 3.38 -0.72
C ALA A 106 -4.36 4.23 0.55
N LEU A 107 -5.16 3.78 1.53
CA LEU A 107 -5.29 4.41 2.84
C LEU A 107 -3.95 4.46 3.59
N GLU A 108 -3.16 3.39 3.52
CA GLU A 108 -1.82 3.35 4.10
C GLU A 108 -0.92 4.45 3.52
N ILE A 109 -0.87 4.59 2.19
CA ILE A 109 -0.03 5.60 1.53
C ILE A 109 -0.47 7.02 1.90
N LEU A 110 -1.78 7.30 1.90
CA LEU A 110 -2.32 8.59 2.35
C LEU A 110 -1.91 8.91 3.80
N THR A 111 -1.95 7.91 4.66
CA THR A 111 -1.53 8.02 6.07
C THR A 111 -0.04 8.27 6.21
N ARG A 112 0.80 7.58 5.42
CA ARG A 112 2.25 7.81 5.38
C ARG A 112 2.57 9.22 4.92
N PHE A 113 1.87 9.73 3.91
CA PHE A 113 2.05 11.13 3.48
C PHE A 113 1.66 12.14 4.57
N TYR A 114 0.60 11.89 5.34
CA TYR A 114 0.29 12.71 6.52
C TYR A 114 1.41 12.66 7.56
N MET A 115 1.89 11.46 7.90
CA MET A 115 2.94 11.27 8.89
C MET A 115 4.30 11.87 8.50
N ASP A 116 4.55 11.99 7.20
CA ASP A 116 5.70 12.71 6.63
C ASP A 116 5.52 14.24 6.60
N GLY A 117 4.36 14.76 6.98
CA GLY A 117 4.02 16.18 6.89
C GLY A 117 3.75 16.68 5.47
N LYS A 118 3.50 15.78 4.51
CA LYS A 118 3.21 16.10 3.11
C LYS A 118 1.72 16.36 2.85
N LEU A 119 0.86 15.84 3.72
CA LEU A 119 -0.57 16.08 3.71
C LEU A 119 -1.02 16.70 5.02
N PRO A 120 -2.04 17.57 5.00
CA PRO A 120 -2.54 18.19 6.20
C PRO A 120 -3.47 17.20 6.95
N VAL A 121 -3.84 17.53 8.18
CA VAL A 121 -4.55 16.61 9.09
C VAL A 121 -5.93 16.18 8.57
N GLU A 122 -6.54 16.99 7.71
CA GLU A 122 -7.84 16.76 7.10
C GLU A 122 -7.88 15.44 6.30
N ILE A 123 -6.74 14.92 5.85
CA ILE A 123 -6.72 13.60 5.20
C ILE A 123 -7.12 12.48 6.17
N ILE A 124 -6.77 12.57 7.46
CA ILE A 124 -7.17 11.57 8.45
C ILE A 124 -8.66 11.69 8.77
N ASP A 125 -9.17 12.92 8.82
CA ASP A 125 -10.61 13.18 9.05
C ASP A 125 -11.45 12.68 7.85
N GLU A 126 -10.92 12.81 6.63
CA GLU A 126 -11.51 12.27 5.41
C GLU A 126 -11.48 10.74 5.37
N ILE A 127 -10.38 10.12 5.80
CA ILE A 127 -10.30 8.65 5.95
C ILE A 127 -11.38 8.17 6.92
N ASP A 128 -11.45 8.76 8.12
CA ASP A 128 -12.41 8.38 9.17
C ASP A 128 -13.87 8.46 8.67
N SER A 129 -14.20 9.55 7.96
CA SER A 129 -15.54 9.77 7.40
C SER A 129 -15.93 8.76 6.30
N ASN A 130 -14.96 8.11 5.65
CA ASN A 130 -15.22 7.13 4.60
C ASN A 130 -15.17 5.68 5.09
N LEU A 131 -14.50 5.39 6.21
CA LEU A 131 -14.40 4.04 6.76
C LEU A 131 -15.78 3.39 6.99
N ALA A 132 -16.76 4.15 7.48
CA ALA A 132 -18.12 3.66 7.72
C ALA A 132 -18.86 3.13 6.47
N LYS A 133 -18.34 3.43 5.26
CA LYS A 133 -18.89 2.93 3.98
C LYS A 133 -18.12 1.74 3.42
N MET A 134 -16.98 1.41 4.03
CA MET A 134 -16.10 0.33 3.58
C MET A 134 -16.55 -0.99 4.18
N ARG A 135 -16.15 -2.09 3.54
CA ARG A 135 -16.36 -3.42 4.11
C ARG A 135 -15.42 -3.67 5.28
N TYR A 136 -15.81 -4.56 6.19
CA TYR A 136 -14.99 -4.91 7.35
C TYR A 136 -13.61 -5.46 6.95
N GLU A 137 -13.49 -6.18 5.82
CA GLU A 137 -12.19 -6.64 5.34
C GLU A 137 -11.21 -5.48 5.05
N SER A 138 -11.68 -4.34 4.55
CA SER A 138 -10.83 -3.15 4.36
C SER A 138 -10.33 -2.60 5.70
N HIS A 139 -11.13 -2.71 6.77
CA HIS A 139 -10.73 -2.34 8.13
C HIS A 139 -9.64 -3.27 8.66
N LEU A 140 -9.77 -4.59 8.47
CA LEU A 140 -8.75 -5.57 8.85
C LEU A 140 -7.41 -5.31 8.16
N TYR A 141 -7.41 -5.12 6.84
CA TYR A 141 -6.17 -4.86 6.11
C TYR A 141 -5.54 -3.52 6.48
N TYR A 142 -6.35 -2.47 6.65
CA TYR A 142 -5.82 -1.16 7.05
C TYR A 142 -5.32 -1.18 8.50
N ALA A 143 -6.02 -1.86 9.42
CA ALA A 143 -5.58 -2.10 10.79
C ALA A 143 -4.23 -2.83 10.83
N GLN A 144 -4.04 -3.87 10.00
CA GLN A 144 -2.78 -4.60 9.90
C GLN A 144 -1.63 -3.67 9.50
N ALA A 145 -1.85 -2.81 8.50
CA ALA A 145 -0.87 -1.80 8.07
C ALA A 145 -0.55 -0.79 9.19
N LEU A 146 -1.57 -0.23 9.86
CA LEU A 146 -1.38 0.70 10.97
C LEU A 146 -0.63 0.09 12.14
N ILE A 147 -0.91 -1.17 12.49
CA ILE A 147 -0.18 -1.89 13.55
C ILE A 147 1.29 -2.06 13.16
N ALA A 148 1.57 -2.43 11.91
CA ALA A 148 2.94 -2.57 11.42
C ALA A 148 3.69 -1.23 11.43
N LEU A 149 3.05 -0.14 10.99
CA LEU A 149 3.60 1.21 11.01
C LEU A 149 3.85 1.69 12.44
N ARG A 150 2.91 1.47 13.36
CA ARG A 150 3.07 1.80 14.78
C ARG A 150 4.25 1.09 15.45
N ARG A 151 4.54 -0.16 15.06
CA ARG A 151 5.72 -0.89 15.57
C ARG A 151 7.03 -0.21 15.17
N LYS A 152 7.06 0.46 14.01
CA LYS A 152 8.22 1.20 13.51
C LYS A 152 8.27 2.63 14.06
N ASP A 153 7.12 3.29 14.16
CA ASP A 153 6.99 4.66 14.66
C ASP A 153 5.76 4.80 15.57
N ARG A 154 6.01 5.01 16.87
CA ARG A 154 4.94 5.10 17.88
C ARG A 154 4.02 6.31 17.68
N ARG A 155 4.41 7.33 16.90
CA ARG A 155 3.55 8.50 16.62
C ARG A 155 2.25 8.12 15.91
N TYR A 156 2.23 7.02 15.15
CA TYR A 156 1.01 6.51 14.51
C TYR A 156 -0.12 6.21 15.49
N GLU A 157 0.22 5.80 16.72
CA GLU A 157 -0.76 5.57 17.79
C GLU A 157 -1.56 6.85 18.08
N THR A 158 -0.88 7.96 18.37
CA THR A 158 -1.52 9.20 18.79
C THR A 158 -2.00 10.07 17.63
N GLN A 159 -1.30 10.07 16.50
CA GLN A 159 -1.59 10.98 15.38
C GLN A 159 -2.60 10.40 14.38
N VAL A 160 -2.72 9.07 14.31
CA VAL A 160 -3.60 8.39 13.34
C VAL A 160 -4.63 7.52 14.06
N ILE A 161 -4.18 6.47 14.75
CA ILE A 161 -5.07 5.43 15.31
C ILE A 161 -6.08 6.04 16.30
N GLN A 162 -5.62 6.78 17.30
CA GLN A 162 -6.49 7.41 18.29
C GLN A 162 -7.32 8.58 17.73
N ARG A 163 -6.91 9.14 16.58
CA ARG A 163 -7.63 10.22 15.92
C ARG A 163 -8.87 9.70 15.20
N ILE A 164 -8.73 8.59 14.46
CA ILE A 164 -9.84 7.92 13.77
C ILE A 164 -10.88 7.46 14.81
N LYS A 165 -12.16 7.76 14.57
CA LYS A 165 -13.27 7.45 15.49
C LYS A 165 -14.10 6.25 15.07
N ASN A 166 -13.97 5.80 13.82
CA ASN A 166 -14.65 4.63 13.30
C ASN A 166 -14.42 3.39 14.19
N GLU A 167 -15.52 2.84 14.72
CA GLU A 167 -15.50 1.73 15.68
C GLU A 167 -15.03 0.41 15.02
N ASP A 168 -15.47 0.13 13.79
CA ASP A 168 -15.08 -1.07 13.04
C ASP A 168 -13.56 -1.18 12.87
N LEU A 169 -12.86 -0.07 12.66
CA LEU A 169 -11.39 -0.05 12.59
C LEU A 169 -10.77 -0.40 13.95
N HIS A 170 -11.31 0.14 15.05
CA HIS A 170 -10.81 -0.17 16.39
C HIS A 170 -11.07 -1.62 16.77
N GLU A 171 -12.21 -2.18 16.37
CA GLU A 171 -12.50 -3.61 16.49
C GLU A 171 -11.50 -4.45 15.70
N ALA A 172 -11.24 -4.11 14.44
CA ALA A 172 -10.25 -4.78 13.60
C ALA A 172 -8.83 -4.72 14.21
N ILE A 173 -8.41 -3.56 14.75
CA ILE A 173 -7.12 -3.41 15.43
C ILE A 173 -7.06 -4.34 16.65
N LYS A 174 -8.12 -4.35 17.48
CA LYS A 174 -8.20 -5.19 18.67
C LYS A 174 -8.14 -6.67 18.30
N GLU A 175 -8.94 -7.09 17.32
CA GLU A 175 -8.97 -8.46 16.81
C GLU A 175 -7.57 -8.94 16.41
N ILE A 176 -6.85 -8.16 15.59
CA ILE A 176 -5.50 -8.52 15.14
C ILE A 176 -4.49 -8.54 16.31
N MET A 177 -4.66 -7.67 17.31
CA MET A 177 -3.76 -7.60 18.46
C MET A 177 -4.00 -8.70 19.49
N ASP A 178 -5.24 -9.17 19.63
CA ASP A 178 -5.67 -10.19 20.59
C ASP A 178 -5.43 -11.62 20.09
N VAL A 179 -5.26 -11.84 18.78
CA VAL A 179 -4.89 -13.14 18.17
C VAL A 179 -3.39 -13.45 18.37
N LYS A 180 -2.92 -13.40 19.63
CA LYS A 180 -1.56 -13.81 20.02
C LYS A 180 -1.52 -15.19 20.66
#